data_AF-A0A445MM55-F1
#
_entry.id   AF-A0A445MM55-F1
#
_cell.length_a   1.000
_cell.length_b   1.000
_cell.length_c   1.000
_cell.angle_alpha   90.00
_cell.angle_beta   90.00
_cell.angle_gamma   90.00
#
_symmetry.space_group_name_H-M   'P 1'
#
loop_
_entity.id
_entity.type
_entity.pdbx_description
1 polymer ?
#
loop_
_entity_poly.entity_id
_entity_poly.type
_entity_poly.pdbx_seq_one_letter_code
_entity_poly.pdbx_strand_id
1 'polypeptide(L)'
;MVKWDNTGIANVPGEIAILAGLLMWATTFPRIRRKMFELFFYTHQLYIAFLFFYMLHVGVSHICVILPGVYLFMVDRYLRFLQSRAKVRLVSARLLPSESMELNFAKSPGLAFEPLSVVFINVPGVSSLQWHPFTVSSSSNLEPERLSVIIKKEGSWTQKLYGTLSSPVPQDRLDVSVEGPYGPVSKNFLRSLRT
;
A
#
# COMPACT_ATOMS: atom_id res chain seq x y z
N MET A 1 -17.12 -40.45 21.36
CA MET A 1 -16.96 -39.15 22.05
C MET A 1 -15.49 -38.79 22.03
N VAL A 2 -15.11 -37.75 21.28
CA VAL A 2 -13.73 -37.23 21.26
C VAL A 2 -13.47 -36.60 22.63
N LYS A 3 -12.59 -37.21 23.44
CA LYS A 3 -12.11 -36.64 24.71
C LYS A 3 -11.06 -35.60 24.36
N TRP A 4 -11.37 -34.34 24.65
CA TRP A 4 -10.41 -33.24 24.54
C TRP A 4 -9.55 -33.23 25.80
N ASP A 5 -8.24 -33.34 25.63
CA ASP A 5 -7.29 -33.20 26.74
C ASP A 5 -7.12 -31.72 27.07
N ASN A 6 -7.16 -31.37 28.37
CA ASN A 6 -7.13 -29.97 28.83
C ASN A 6 -5.71 -29.37 28.86
N THR A 7 -4.69 -30.15 28.52
CA THR A 7 -3.28 -29.76 28.53
C THR A 7 -2.56 -30.31 27.30
N GLY A 8 -2.61 -29.58 26.18
CA GLY A 8 -1.95 -29.96 24.93
C GLY A 8 -2.08 -28.88 23.86
N ILE A 9 -1.26 -29.01 22.81
CA ILE A 9 -1.31 -28.16 21.60
C ILE A 9 -2.69 -28.30 20.95
N ALA A 10 -3.34 -27.17 20.64
CA ALA A 10 -4.68 -27.19 20.04
C ALA A 10 -4.57 -27.50 18.53
N ASN A 11 -4.87 -28.74 18.15
CA ASN A 11 -4.69 -29.20 16.76
C ASN A 11 -5.61 -28.50 15.76
N VAL A 12 -6.89 -28.28 16.10
CA VAL A 12 -7.85 -27.63 15.19
C VAL A 12 -7.43 -26.21 14.79
N PRO A 13 -7.04 -25.32 15.71
CA PRO A 13 -6.43 -24.05 15.35
C PRO A 13 -5.17 -24.19 14.48
N GLY A 14 -4.36 -25.22 14.71
CA GLY A 14 -3.19 -25.53 13.88
C GLY A 14 -3.55 -25.85 12.42
N GLU A 15 -4.57 -26.69 12.22
CA GLU A 15 -5.08 -27.04 10.88
C GLU A 15 -5.64 -25.81 10.14
N ILE A 16 -6.35 -24.93 10.86
CA ILE A 16 -6.85 -23.69 10.25
C ILE A 16 -5.69 -22.76 9.87
N ALA A 17 -4.69 -22.62 10.75
CA ALA A 17 -3.52 -21.80 10.49
C ALA A 17 -2.72 -22.33 9.28
N ILE A 18 -2.46 -23.64 9.20
CA ILE A 18 -1.69 -24.19 8.07
C ILE A 18 -2.46 -24.05 6.74
N LEU A 19 -3.78 -24.24 6.73
CA LEU A 19 -4.60 -24.01 5.53
C LEU A 19 -4.53 -22.55 5.08
N ALA A 20 -4.65 -21.59 6.00
CA ALA A 20 -4.47 -20.17 5.68
C ALA A 20 -3.07 -19.88 5.13
N GLY A 21 -2.03 -20.44 5.76
CA GLY A 21 -0.63 -20.30 5.33
C GLY A 21 -0.37 -20.89 3.95
N LEU A 22 -0.94 -22.05 3.62
CA LEU A 22 -0.82 -22.69 2.30
C LEU A 22 -1.51 -21.88 1.21
N LEU A 23 -2.69 -21.32 1.48
CA LEU A 23 -3.38 -20.43 0.53
C LEU A 23 -2.58 -19.16 0.27
N MET A 24 -2.07 -18.53 1.32
CA MET A 24 -1.17 -17.38 1.19
C MET A 24 0.05 -17.76 0.32
N TRP A 25 0.76 -18.83 0.70
CA TRP A 25 1.95 -19.30 0.00
C TRP A 25 1.69 -19.62 -1.47
N ALA A 26 0.62 -20.34 -1.80
CA ALA A 26 0.28 -20.67 -3.19
C ALA A 26 0.12 -19.42 -4.05
N THR A 27 -0.48 -18.36 -3.53
CA THR A 27 -0.65 -17.12 -4.29
C THR A 27 0.64 -16.28 -4.41
N THR A 28 1.69 -16.58 -3.63
CA THR A 28 2.99 -15.87 -3.73
C THR A 28 3.77 -16.21 -5.00
N PHE A 29 3.47 -17.34 -5.66
CA PHE A 29 4.24 -17.80 -6.82
C PHE A 29 4.34 -16.70 -7.88
N PRO A 30 5.55 -16.41 -8.42
CA PRO A 30 5.77 -15.25 -9.30
C PRO A 30 4.81 -15.19 -10.50
N ARG A 31 4.43 -16.34 -11.06
CA ARG A 31 3.47 -16.43 -12.17
C ARG A 31 2.07 -15.96 -11.77
N ILE A 32 1.61 -16.33 -10.57
CA ILE A 32 0.29 -15.97 -10.05
C ILE A 32 0.30 -14.51 -9.61
N ARG A 33 1.24 -14.12 -8.74
CA ARG A 33 1.33 -12.74 -8.22
C ARG A 33 1.46 -11.68 -9.32
N ARG A 34 2.21 -11.94 -10.38
CA ARG A 34 2.41 -10.98 -11.48
C ARG A 34 1.19 -10.86 -12.41
N LYS A 35 0.43 -11.94 -12.61
CA LYS A 35 -0.76 -11.93 -13.48
C LYS A 35 -2.05 -11.57 -12.73
N MET A 36 -2.15 -11.95 -11.47
CA MET A 36 -3.34 -11.83 -10.63
C MET A 36 -2.94 -11.19 -9.28
N PHE A 37 -2.48 -9.95 -9.34
CA PHE A 37 -2.04 -9.21 -8.16
C PHE A 37 -3.16 -9.06 -7.11
N GLU A 38 -4.40 -8.83 -7.55
CA GLU A 38 -5.55 -8.70 -6.65
C GLU A 38 -5.79 -9.98 -5.83
N LEU A 39 -5.75 -11.16 -6.48
CA LEU A 39 -5.89 -12.44 -5.78
C LEU A 39 -4.78 -12.58 -4.72
N PHE A 40 -3.53 -12.38 -5.12
CA PHE A 40 -2.39 -12.39 -4.20
C PHE A 40 -2.61 -11.45 -3.02
N PHE A 41 -2.99 -10.20 -3.28
CA PHE A 41 -3.14 -9.19 -2.26
C PHE A 41 -4.23 -9.54 -1.24
N TYR A 42 -5.38 -10.06 -1.71
CA TYR A 42 -6.50 -10.43 -0.85
C TYR A 42 -6.23 -11.70 -0.05
N THR A 43 -5.70 -12.76 -0.66
CA THR A 43 -5.33 -13.98 0.07
C THR A 43 -4.23 -13.71 1.08
N HIS A 44 -3.33 -12.76 0.82
CA HIS A 44 -2.30 -12.40 1.79
C HIS A 44 -2.86 -11.78 3.06
N GLN A 45 -4.05 -11.15 3.04
CA GLN A 45 -4.70 -10.64 4.26
C GLN A 45 -5.09 -11.76 5.24
N LEU A 46 -5.12 -13.02 4.79
CA LEU A 46 -5.29 -14.19 5.66
C LEU A 46 -4.17 -14.32 6.71
N TYR A 47 -3.09 -13.53 6.63
CA TYR A 47 -2.08 -13.45 7.69
C TYR A 47 -2.70 -13.14 9.06
N ILE A 48 -3.80 -12.38 9.11
CA ILE A 48 -4.51 -12.05 10.35
C ILE A 48 -5.10 -13.32 10.98
N ALA A 49 -5.79 -14.12 10.15
CA ALA A 49 -6.34 -15.41 10.57
C ALA A 49 -5.20 -16.38 10.96
N PHE A 50 -4.15 -16.45 10.14
CA PHE A 50 -2.96 -17.25 10.42
C PHE A 50 -2.37 -16.93 11.80
N LEU A 51 -2.09 -15.65 12.10
CA LEU A 51 -1.50 -15.24 13.37
C LEU A 51 -2.44 -15.55 14.55
N PHE A 52 -3.73 -15.29 14.40
CA PHE A 52 -4.73 -15.56 15.46
C PHE A 52 -4.80 -17.06 15.80
N PHE A 53 -4.99 -17.91 14.80
CA PHE A 53 -5.09 -19.36 15.02
C PHE A 53 -3.74 -20.00 15.40
N TYR A 54 -2.62 -19.46 14.90
CA TYR A 54 -1.29 -19.85 15.34
C TYR A 54 -1.10 -19.60 16.84
N MET A 55 -1.50 -18.43 17.34
CA MET A 55 -1.42 -18.11 18.79
C MET A 55 -2.24 -19.09 19.64
N LEU A 56 -3.44 -19.48 19.17
CA LEU A 56 -4.27 -20.49 19.85
C LEU A 56 -3.65 -21.89 19.81
N HIS A 57 -2.94 -22.22 18.72
CA HIS A 57 -2.30 -23.52 18.54
C HIS A 57 -1.12 -23.72 19.50
N VAL A 58 -0.19 -22.76 19.56
CA VAL A 58 1.09 -22.90 20.28
C VAL A 58 1.01 -22.60 21.78
N GLY A 59 -0.06 -21.96 22.24
CA GLY A 59 -0.24 -21.60 23.65
C GLY A 59 0.68 -20.49 24.16
N VAL A 60 0.57 -20.18 25.46
CA VAL A 60 1.16 -18.97 26.09
C VAL A 60 2.69 -18.92 26.02
N SER A 61 3.38 -20.06 26.04
CA SER A 61 4.85 -20.13 26.05
C SER A 61 5.49 -19.50 24.81
N HIS A 62 4.93 -19.76 23.62
CA HIS A 62 5.45 -19.25 22.36
C HIS A 62 4.93 -17.85 22.02
N ILE A 63 3.78 -17.45 22.59
CA ILE A 63 3.24 -16.10 22.42
C ILE A 63 4.28 -15.07 22.87
N CYS A 64 4.92 -15.25 24.02
CA CYS A 64 5.92 -14.30 24.54
C CYS A 64 7.10 -14.05 23.58
N VAL A 65 7.45 -15.01 22.72
CA VAL A 65 8.54 -14.88 21.75
C VAL A 65 8.11 -14.06 20.53
N ILE A 66 6.88 -14.28 20.03
CA ILE A 66 6.38 -13.60 18.82
C ILE A 66 5.72 -12.25 19.13
N LEU A 67 5.22 -12.06 20.36
CA LEU A 67 4.43 -10.89 20.76
C LEU A 67 5.16 -9.57 20.51
N PRO A 68 6.47 -9.40 20.81
CA PRO A 68 7.16 -8.13 20.52
C PRO A 68 7.16 -7.79 19.03
N GLY A 69 7.38 -8.78 18.16
CA GLY A 69 7.36 -8.58 16.70
C GLY A 69 5.97 -8.25 16.17
N VAL A 70 4.95 -8.99 16.65
CA VAL A 70 3.54 -8.71 16.30
C VAL A 70 3.14 -7.32 16.80
N TYR A 71 3.53 -6.94 18.02
CA TYR A 71 3.24 -5.62 18.58
C TYR A 71 3.84 -4.49 17.73
N LEU A 72 5.13 -4.57 17.41
CA LEU A 72 5.79 -3.56 16.56
C LEU A 72 5.13 -3.48 15.18
N PHE A 73 4.79 -4.62 14.58
CA PHE A 73 4.06 -4.65 13.32
C PHE A 73 2.68 -3.98 13.41
N MET A 74 1.94 -4.20 14.50
CA MET A 74 0.64 -3.58 14.71
C MET A 74 0.76 -2.06 14.95
N VAL A 75 1.80 -1.61 15.65
CA VAL A 75 2.09 -0.17 15.81
C VAL A 75 2.40 0.46 14.46
N ASP A 76 3.30 -0.12 13.64
CA ASP A 76 3.58 0.36 12.29
C ASP A 76 2.31 0.41 11.42
N ARG A 77 1.50 -0.67 11.45
CA ARG A 77 0.24 -0.73 10.71
C ARG A 77 -0.75 0.35 11.16
N TYR A 78 -0.85 0.60 12.44
CA TYR A 78 -1.74 1.62 13.00
C TYR A 78 -1.28 3.03 12.63
N LEU A 79 0.02 3.32 12.72
CA LEU A 79 0.58 4.61 12.30
C LEU A 79 0.34 4.86 10.80
N ARG A 80 0.56 3.84 9.95
CA ARG A 80 0.23 3.93 8.51
C ARG A 80 -1.26 4.15 8.28
N PHE A 81 -2.12 3.49 9.04
CA PHE A 81 -3.57 3.71 8.95
C PHE A 81 -3.94 5.16 9.28
N LEU A 82 -3.36 5.76 10.32
CA LEU A 82 -3.57 7.18 10.64
C LEU A 82 -3.06 8.09 9.51
N GLN A 83 -1.88 7.82 8.97
CA GLN A 83 -1.31 8.57 7.83
C GLN A 83 -2.20 8.46 6.58
N SER A 84 -2.74 7.28 6.31
CA SER A 84 -3.59 6.97 5.15
C SER A 84 -4.93 7.72 5.13
N ARG A 85 -5.34 8.31 6.27
CA ARG A 85 -6.56 9.14 6.37
C ARG A 85 -6.38 10.53 5.77
N ALA A 86 -5.15 10.95 5.47
CA ALA A 86 -4.88 12.24 4.84
C ALA A 86 -5.43 12.26 3.40
N LYS A 87 -6.56 12.93 3.22
CA LYS A 87 -7.09 13.25 1.89
C LYS A 87 -6.40 14.51 1.38
N VAL A 88 -5.90 14.45 0.15
CA VAL A 88 -5.26 15.60 -0.50
C VAL A 88 -6.12 16.06 -1.67
N ARG A 89 -6.31 17.37 -1.78
CA ARG A 89 -7.09 17.94 -2.88
C ARG A 89 -6.33 17.74 -4.19
N LEU A 90 -6.93 17.01 -5.13
CA LEU A 90 -6.48 16.94 -6.52
C LEU A 90 -6.80 18.28 -7.21
N VAL A 91 -5.76 18.96 -7.68
CA VAL A 91 -5.85 20.26 -8.38
C VAL A 91 -6.18 20.05 -9.85
N SER A 92 -5.54 19.07 -10.50
CA SER A 92 -5.87 18.68 -11.87
C SER A 92 -5.40 17.26 -12.16
N ALA A 93 -6.07 16.62 -13.11
CA ALA A 93 -5.63 15.38 -13.72
C ALA A 93 -5.61 15.59 -15.24
N ARG A 94 -4.49 15.23 -15.88
CA ARG A 94 -4.31 15.36 -17.33
C ARG A 94 -3.90 14.03 -17.93
N LEU A 95 -4.51 13.67 -19.06
CA LEU A 95 -4.04 12.55 -19.87
C LEU A 95 -2.96 13.03 -20.82
N LEU A 96 -1.85 12.29 -20.86
CA LEU A 96 -0.71 12.55 -21.74
C LEU A 96 -0.78 11.62 -22.96
N PRO A 97 -0.25 12.04 -24.13
CA PRO A 97 -0.26 11.25 -25.37
C PRO A 97 0.42 9.88 -25.25
N SER A 98 1.34 9.70 -24.30
CA SER A 98 2.15 8.49 -24.08
C SER A 98 1.44 7.42 -23.22
N GLU A 99 0.12 7.30 -23.30
CA GLU A 99 -0.70 6.44 -22.42
C GLU A 99 -0.37 6.64 -20.92
N SER A 100 -0.10 7.89 -20.55
CA SER A 100 0.26 8.27 -19.19
C SER A 100 -0.73 9.30 -18.66
N MET A 101 -0.80 9.45 -17.36
CA MET A 101 -1.62 10.45 -16.69
C MET A 101 -0.75 11.25 -15.73
N GLU A 102 -0.99 12.55 -15.68
CA GLU A 102 -0.36 13.46 -14.76
C GLU A 102 -1.38 13.88 -13.71
N LEU A 103 -1.06 13.66 -12.45
CA LEU A 103 -1.89 14.08 -11.32
C LEU A 103 -1.18 15.19 -10.57
N ASN A 104 -1.88 16.30 -10.37
CA ASN A 104 -1.39 17.47 -9.65
C ASN A 104 -2.17 17.62 -8.35
N PHE A 105 -1.47 17.57 -7.22
CA PHE A 105 -2.00 17.66 -5.88
C PHE A 105 -1.72 19.02 -5.26
N ALA A 106 -2.63 19.50 -4.41
CA ALA A 106 -2.43 20.68 -3.60
C ALA A 106 -1.43 20.36 -2.49
N LYS A 107 -0.41 21.20 -2.35
CA LYS A 107 0.66 21.05 -1.36
C LYS A 107 0.49 22.08 -0.26
N SER A 108 0.66 21.68 1.00
CA SER A 108 0.63 22.63 2.12
C SER A 108 1.92 23.49 2.14
N PRO A 109 1.86 24.80 2.46
CA PRO A 109 2.99 25.73 2.38
C PRO A 109 4.25 25.43 3.22
N GLY A 110 4.27 24.38 4.04
CA GLY A 110 5.45 23.94 4.81
C GLY A 110 6.03 22.58 4.38
N LEU A 111 5.42 21.91 3.39
CA LEU A 111 5.83 20.56 3.00
C LEU A 111 6.99 20.62 2.02
N ALA A 112 8.23 20.64 2.51
CA ALA A 112 9.40 20.52 1.66
C ALA A 112 9.67 19.05 1.29
N PHE A 113 9.99 18.79 0.02
CA PHE A 113 10.40 17.46 -0.44
C PHE A 113 11.59 17.54 -1.40
N GLU A 114 12.39 16.47 -1.40
CA GLU A 114 13.57 16.37 -2.24
C GLU A 114 13.21 15.77 -3.61
N PRO A 115 14.00 16.03 -4.66
CA PRO A 115 13.83 15.33 -5.92
C PRO A 115 13.94 13.81 -5.72
N LEU A 116 13.26 13.03 -6.57
CA LEU A 116 13.16 11.57 -6.48
C LEU A 116 12.43 11.05 -5.23
N SER A 117 11.73 11.93 -4.49
CA SER A 117 10.84 11.46 -3.43
C SER A 117 9.69 10.65 -4.00
N VAL A 118 9.20 9.69 -3.23
CA VAL A 118 8.10 8.80 -3.59
C VAL A 118 6.87 9.13 -2.75
N VAL A 119 5.71 9.20 -3.38
CA VAL A 119 4.41 9.29 -2.70
C VAL A 119 3.62 8.02 -2.95
N PHE A 120 2.84 7.60 -1.97
CA PHE A 120 1.88 6.52 -2.13
C PHE A 120 0.50 7.09 -2.37
N ILE A 121 -0.18 6.60 -3.39
CA ILE A 121 -1.47 7.12 -3.82
C ILE A 121 -2.53 6.03 -3.68
N ASN A 122 -3.66 6.40 -3.09
CA ASN A 122 -4.87 5.61 -3.06
C ASN A 122 -6.02 6.40 -3.67
N VAL A 123 -6.76 5.75 -4.56
CA VAL A 123 -7.96 6.29 -5.20
C VAL A 123 -9.12 5.37 -4.82
N PRO A 124 -9.92 5.71 -3.81
CA PRO A 124 -11.00 4.85 -3.33
C PRO A 124 -12.01 4.46 -4.41
N GLY A 125 -12.23 5.32 -5.41
CA GLY A 125 -13.10 5.04 -6.57
C GLY A 125 -12.57 3.95 -7.51
N VAL A 126 -11.28 3.63 -7.47
CA VAL A 126 -10.67 2.53 -8.23
C VAL A 126 -10.44 1.31 -7.35
N SER A 127 -9.84 1.51 -6.18
CA SER A 127 -9.63 0.47 -5.17
C SER A 127 -9.38 1.09 -3.79
N SER A 128 -10.22 0.75 -2.82
CA SER A 128 -10.13 1.31 -1.46
C SER A 128 -8.97 0.75 -0.64
N LEU A 129 -8.39 -0.39 -1.04
CA LEU A 129 -7.35 -1.08 -0.25
C LEU A 129 -5.95 -0.99 -0.88
N GLN A 130 -5.84 -0.62 -2.16
CA GLN A 130 -4.58 -0.63 -2.87
C GLN A 130 -3.88 0.74 -2.80
N TRP A 131 -2.67 0.74 -2.29
CA TRP A 131 -1.76 1.89 -2.26
C TRP A 131 -0.62 1.62 -3.23
N HIS A 132 -0.37 2.56 -4.15
CA HIS A 132 0.67 2.41 -5.18
C HIS A 132 1.72 3.52 -5.05
N PRO A 133 3.02 3.18 -5.05
CA PRO A 133 4.09 4.17 -5.00
C PRO A 133 4.34 4.82 -6.36
N PHE A 134 4.51 6.14 -6.37
CA PHE A 134 4.88 6.91 -7.55
C PHE A 134 5.93 7.96 -7.20
N THR A 135 6.89 8.14 -8.09
CA THR A 135 7.92 9.18 -7.95
C THR A 135 7.33 10.56 -8.25
N VAL A 136 7.63 11.53 -7.39
CA VAL A 136 7.26 12.92 -7.59
C VAL A 136 8.07 13.50 -8.75
N SER A 137 7.38 14.12 -9.71
CA SER A 137 7.98 14.75 -10.89
C SER A 137 8.20 16.26 -10.72
N SER A 138 7.40 16.92 -9.87
CA SER A 138 7.53 18.36 -9.55
C SER A 138 8.75 18.63 -8.67
N SER A 139 9.19 19.89 -8.62
CA SER A 139 10.23 20.36 -7.69
C SER A 139 9.62 21.22 -6.59
N SER A 140 9.91 20.91 -5.32
CA SER A 140 9.39 21.68 -4.18
C SER A 140 9.80 23.15 -4.18
N ASN A 141 10.92 23.50 -4.82
CA ASN A 141 11.45 24.87 -4.88
C ASN A 141 10.82 25.69 -6.01
N LEU A 142 10.49 25.05 -7.13
CA LEU A 142 9.89 25.72 -8.29
C LEU A 142 8.37 25.81 -8.15
N GLU A 143 7.77 24.80 -7.53
CA GLU A 143 6.32 24.66 -7.36
C GLU A 143 5.99 24.59 -5.85
N PRO A 144 5.86 25.75 -5.17
CA PRO A 144 5.65 25.78 -3.73
C PRO A 144 4.28 25.22 -3.31
N GLU A 145 3.27 25.35 -4.16
CA GLU A 145 1.86 25.02 -3.89
C GLU A 145 1.37 23.73 -4.57
N ARG A 146 2.23 23.03 -5.32
CA ARG A 146 1.86 21.83 -6.08
C ARG A 146 2.82 20.67 -5.87
N LEU A 147 2.26 19.47 -5.92
CA LEU A 147 3.00 18.22 -5.99
C LEU A 147 2.45 17.41 -7.17
N SER A 148 3.31 17.07 -8.11
CA SER A 148 2.91 16.41 -9.36
C SER A 148 3.53 15.02 -9.47
N VAL A 149 2.76 14.09 -10.03
CA VAL A 149 3.21 12.74 -10.36
C VAL A 149 2.79 12.39 -11.77
N ILE A 150 3.61 11.56 -12.43
CA ILE A 150 3.32 11.00 -13.74
C ILE A 150 3.18 9.49 -13.60
N ILE A 151 2.04 8.95 -14.02
CA ILE A 151 1.67 7.55 -13.86
C ILE A 151 1.44 6.95 -15.25
N LYS A 152 2.13 5.83 -15.54
CA LYS A 152 1.95 5.10 -16.80
C LYS A 152 0.88 4.00 -16.68
N LYS A 153 0.12 3.80 -17.75
CA LYS A 153 -0.92 2.77 -17.87
C LYS A 153 -0.32 1.37 -18.11
N GLU A 154 0.24 0.73 -17.08
CA GLU A 154 0.85 -0.63 -17.19
C GLU A 154 0.16 -1.72 -16.35
N GLY A 155 -0.52 -1.38 -15.26
CA GLY A 155 -1.15 -2.33 -14.35
C GLY A 155 -2.67 -2.29 -14.41
N SER A 156 -3.34 -3.32 -13.88
CA SER A 156 -4.80 -3.35 -13.81
C SER A 156 -5.37 -2.14 -13.06
N TRP A 157 -4.72 -1.73 -11.97
CA TRP A 157 -5.11 -0.54 -11.22
C TRP A 157 -4.90 0.75 -12.01
N THR A 158 -3.75 0.96 -12.66
CA THR A 158 -3.50 2.18 -13.43
C THR A 158 -4.34 2.24 -14.70
N GLN A 159 -4.69 1.09 -15.30
CA GLN A 159 -5.65 1.00 -16.41
C GLN A 159 -7.06 1.41 -15.98
N LYS A 160 -7.54 0.92 -14.82
CA LYS A 160 -8.84 1.33 -14.26
C LYS A 160 -8.85 2.83 -13.96
N LEU A 161 -7.78 3.37 -13.37
CA LEU A 161 -7.63 4.80 -13.12
C LEU A 161 -7.63 5.62 -14.43
N TYR A 162 -6.88 5.18 -15.44
CA TYR A 162 -6.87 5.83 -16.76
C TYR A 162 -8.25 5.89 -17.39
N GLY A 163 -8.99 4.76 -17.37
CA GLY A 163 -10.36 4.69 -17.87
C GLY A 163 -11.32 5.61 -17.10
N THR A 164 -11.14 5.72 -15.78
CA THR A 164 -11.92 6.61 -14.92
C THR A 164 -11.71 8.07 -15.30
N LEU A 165 -10.46 8.48 -15.52
CA LEU A 165 -10.09 9.84 -15.95
C LEU A 165 -10.46 10.15 -17.40
N SER A 166 -10.58 9.13 -18.26
CA SER A 166 -10.97 9.29 -19.66
C SER A 166 -12.48 9.45 -19.85
N SER A 167 -13.28 9.26 -18.79
CA SER A 167 -14.72 9.33 -18.88
C SER A 167 -15.20 10.77 -19.10
N PRO A 168 -16.15 11.02 -20.01
CA PRO A 168 -16.65 12.37 -20.32
C PRO A 168 -17.53 12.99 -19.23
N VAL A 169 -17.85 12.24 -18.17
CA VAL A 169 -18.60 12.75 -17.02
C VAL A 169 -17.67 13.60 -16.15
N PRO A 170 -18.01 14.87 -15.86
CA PRO A 170 -17.23 15.69 -14.94
C PRO A 170 -17.24 15.01 -13.56
N GLN A 171 -16.11 14.41 -13.17
CA GLN A 171 -15.93 13.95 -11.81
C GLN A 171 -15.64 15.16 -10.96
N ASP A 172 -16.69 15.72 -10.37
CA ASP A 172 -16.64 16.98 -9.61
C ASP A 172 -15.70 16.94 -8.40
N ARG A 173 -15.17 15.77 -8.04
CA ARG A 173 -13.99 15.56 -7.19
C ARG A 173 -13.58 14.08 -7.24
N LEU A 174 -12.48 13.76 -7.91
CA LEU A 174 -11.81 12.48 -7.67
C LEU A 174 -11.19 12.55 -6.27
N ASP A 175 -11.77 11.82 -5.32
CA ASP A 175 -11.20 11.67 -3.98
C ASP A 175 -9.88 10.88 -4.10
N VAL A 176 -8.79 11.50 -3.66
CA VAL A 176 -7.47 10.88 -3.64
C VAL A 176 -6.84 11.05 -2.26
N SER A 177 -6.35 9.94 -1.71
CA SER A 177 -5.52 9.95 -0.51
C SER A 177 -4.05 9.79 -0.91
N VAL A 178 -3.18 10.57 -0.27
CA VAL A 178 -1.75 10.58 -0.55
C VAL A 178 -0.97 10.44 0.75
N GLU A 179 0.00 9.54 0.75
CA GLU A 179 0.91 9.27 1.87
C GLU A 179 2.36 9.57 1.44
N GLY A 180 3.14 10.21 2.32
CA GLY A 180 4.47 10.74 2.02
C GLY A 180 4.49 12.28 1.93
N PRO A 181 5.43 12.88 1.17
CA PRO A 181 6.48 12.26 0.36
C PRO A 181 7.62 11.64 1.17
N TYR A 182 8.08 10.46 0.73
CA TYR A 182 9.23 9.76 1.28
C TYR A 182 10.48 10.11 0.49
N GLY A 183 11.47 10.72 1.16
CA GLY A 183 12.72 11.12 0.53
C GLY A 183 13.59 9.95 0.08
N PRO A 184 14.50 10.18 -0.88
CA PRO A 184 15.45 9.16 -1.32
C PRO A 184 16.40 8.76 -0.19
N VAL A 185 16.90 7.52 -0.24
CA VAL A 185 17.82 6.97 0.77
C VAL A 185 19.14 7.75 0.83
N SER A 186 19.57 8.36 -0.28
CA SER A 186 20.79 9.17 -0.37
C SER A 186 20.57 10.43 -1.19
N LYS A 187 21.26 11.51 -0.79
CA LYS A 187 21.29 12.81 -1.49
C LYS A 187 22.50 12.99 -2.40
N ASN A 188 23.30 11.94 -2.62
CA ASN A 188 24.54 12.04 -3.41
C ASN A 188 24.30 12.58 -4.83
N PHE A 189 23.16 12.23 -5.44
CA PHE A 189 22.78 12.72 -6.77
C PHE A 189 22.58 14.25 -6.81
N LEU A 190 22.23 14.90 -5.70
CA LEU A 190 22.12 16.37 -5.66
C LEU A 190 23.49 17.04 -5.77
N ARG A 191 24.58 16.36 -5.40
CA ARG A 191 25.93 16.88 -5.56
C ARG A 191 26.36 16.89 -7.02
N SER A 192 26.00 15.87 -7.80
CA SER A 192 26.30 15.81 -9.24
C SER A 192 25.46 16.77 -10.08
N LEU A 193 24.34 17.29 -9.56
CA LEU A 193 23.49 18.26 -10.26
C LEU A 193 23.87 19.72 -9.99
N ARG A 194 24.86 19.98 -9.13
CA ARG A 194 25.35 21.34 -8.79
C ARG A 194 26.66 21.72 -9.48
N THR A 195 27.25 20.82 -10.26
CA THR A 195 28.43 21.07 -11.10
C THR A 195 28.00 21.47 -12.49
#